data_AF-A0A317JEG3-F1
#
_entry.id   AF-A0A317JEG3-F1
#
_cell.length_a   1.000
_cell.length_b   1.000
_cell.length_c   1.000
_cell.angle_alpha   90.00
_cell.angle_beta   90.00
_cell.angle_gamma   90.00
#
_symmetry.space_group_name_H-M   'P 1'
#
loop_
_entity.id
_entity.type
_entity.pdbx_description
1 polymer ?
#
loop_
_entity_poly.entity_id
_entity_poly.type
_entity_poly.pdbx_seq_one_letter_code
_entity_poly.pdbx_strand_id
1 'polypeptide(L)'
;MADPNHIDGVSRSDASKAQKAAEAELARQKADIIQEASEDLQEWTEEGAFLPGFMRRAKSLETRRSPKEERTEKKEQVREIERIEEISEEFQQRNPELQARALRLLRSRLQEEDTAEDIQRKVAEIYPDHFLADEALGFVLRTSTGELSKQAALAREQLNNFYSREIKAGKNIAAQVQEFSIQGLETSIGLRALYREITGNPRDCNTLFNTLLSMFKYDKMKLV
;
A
#
# COMPACT_ATOMS: atom_id res chain seq x y z
N MET A 1 69.97 25.97 8.08
CA MET A 1 69.27 24.76 8.57
C MET A 1 67.97 25.23 9.19
N ALA A 2 66.83 24.91 8.56
CA ALA A 2 65.49 25.14 9.11
C ALA A 2 64.58 24.02 8.60
N ASP A 3 63.89 23.36 9.54
CA ASP A 3 63.14 22.11 9.41
C ASP A 3 61.82 22.24 8.65
N PRO A 4 61.33 21.17 7.99
CA PRO A 4 59.97 21.05 7.49
C PRO A 4 59.12 20.20 8.45
N ASN A 5 58.04 20.77 9.00
CA ASN A 5 56.75 20.12 9.31
C ASN A 5 56.01 20.86 10.43
N HIS A 6 55.06 21.72 10.06
CA HIS A 6 53.92 22.05 10.92
C HIS A 6 52.73 22.41 10.04
N ILE A 7 51.76 21.49 9.94
CA ILE A 7 50.43 21.80 9.39
C ILE A 7 49.41 21.36 10.44
N ASP A 8 48.61 22.35 10.84
CA ASP A 8 47.68 22.39 11.95
C ASP A 8 46.65 21.25 11.98
N GLY A 9 46.48 20.69 13.17
CA GLY A 9 45.41 19.75 13.49
C GLY A 9 44.06 20.47 13.61
N VAL A 10 43.26 20.45 12.54
CA VAL A 10 41.82 20.69 12.63
C VAL A 10 41.19 19.52 13.40
N SER A 11 40.65 19.85 14.57
CA SER A 11 40.24 18.91 15.62
C SER A 11 39.10 17.99 15.17
N ARG A 12 39.36 16.68 15.21
CA ARG A 12 38.37 15.59 15.01
C ARG A 12 37.16 15.67 15.97
N SER A 13 37.21 16.51 17.00
CA SER A 13 36.13 16.69 17.98
C SER A 13 34.88 17.37 17.43
N ASP A 14 35.04 18.29 16.47
CA ASP A 14 33.93 19.18 16.09
C ASP A 14 33.07 18.55 14.98
N ALA A 15 33.68 17.78 14.07
CA ALA A 15 32.97 16.94 13.11
C ALA A 15 32.12 15.85 13.80
N SER A 16 32.61 15.28 14.92
CA SER A 16 31.87 14.28 15.70
C SER A 16 30.66 14.86 16.42
N LYS A 17 30.75 16.11 16.89
CA LYS A 17 29.62 16.81 17.51
C LYS A 17 28.55 17.19 16.48
N ALA A 18 28.97 17.65 15.29
CA ALA A 18 28.05 17.96 14.21
C ALA A 18 27.29 16.71 13.71
N GLN A 19 27.96 15.56 13.59
CA GLN A 19 27.30 14.30 13.22
C GLN A 19 26.29 13.82 14.28
N LYS A 20 26.64 13.91 15.57
CA LYS A 20 25.71 13.53 16.65
C LYS A 20 24.51 14.48 16.75
N ALA A 21 24.68 15.76 16.42
CA ALA A 21 23.57 16.71 16.39
C ALA A 21 22.61 16.41 15.22
N ALA A 22 23.13 16.11 14.04
CA ALA A 22 22.33 15.74 12.87
C ALA A 22 21.57 14.41 13.08
N GLU A 23 22.20 13.40 13.69
CA GLU A 23 21.51 12.15 14.06
C GLU A 23 20.42 12.36 15.11
N ALA A 24 20.62 13.27 16.06
CA ALA A 24 19.63 13.59 17.07
C ALA A 24 18.42 14.35 16.50
N GLU A 25 18.63 15.26 15.54
CA GLU A 25 17.53 15.94 14.83
C GLU A 25 16.76 14.97 13.94
N LEU A 26 17.45 14.08 13.21
CA LEU A 26 16.80 13.07 12.37
C LEU A 26 15.99 12.07 13.22
N ALA A 27 16.50 11.70 14.40
CA ALA A 27 15.77 10.84 15.34
C ALA A 27 14.53 11.54 15.93
N ARG A 28 14.57 12.86 16.13
CA ARG A 28 13.41 13.66 16.56
C ARG A 28 12.36 13.75 15.46
N GLN A 29 12.76 14.07 14.23
CA GLN A 29 11.84 14.07 13.08
C GLN A 29 11.18 12.70 12.88
N LYS A 30 11.94 11.61 13.03
CA LYS A 30 11.39 10.25 12.98
C LYS A 30 10.42 9.96 14.13
N ALA A 31 10.67 10.49 15.33
CA ALA A 31 9.76 10.33 16.46
C ALA A 31 8.46 11.11 16.26
N ASP A 32 8.53 12.33 15.71
CA ASP A 32 7.37 13.16 15.43
C ASP A 32 6.47 12.52 14.36
N ILE A 33 7.04 11.95 13.29
CA ILE A 33 6.29 11.22 12.25
C ILE A 33 5.59 9.97 12.81
N ILE A 34 6.24 9.23 13.72
CA ILE A 34 5.65 8.05 14.36
C ILE A 34 4.50 8.46 15.28
N GLN A 35 4.64 9.60 15.97
CA GLN A 35 3.62 10.11 16.86
C GLN A 35 2.40 10.62 16.06
N GLU A 36 2.62 11.37 14.98
CA GLU A 36 1.58 11.83 14.06
C GLU A 36 0.83 10.64 13.42
N ALA A 37 1.55 9.60 12.99
CA ALA A 37 0.94 8.37 12.47
C ALA A 37 0.12 7.59 13.53
N SER A 38 0.48 7.71 14.81
CA SER A 38 -0.24 7.07 15.92
C SER A 38 -1.46 7.87 16.38
N GLU A 39 -1.40 9.19 16.33
CA GLU A 39 -2.50 10.11 16.68
C GLU A 39 -3.60 10.05 15.61
N ASP A 40 -3.24 10.03 14.32
CA ASP A 40 -4.16 9.82 13.19
C ASP A 40 -4.86 8.46 13.22
N LEU A 41 -4.15 7.41 13.70
CA LEU A 41 -4.72 6.08 13.87
C LEU A 41 -5.78 6.07 14.98
N GLN A 42 -5.58 6.88 16.02
CA GLN A 42 -6.46 6.96 17.17
C GLN A 42 -7.75 7.73 16.83
N GLU A 43 -7.64 8.81 16.05
CA GLU A 43 -8.77 9.62 15.60
C GLU A 43 -9.76 8.80 14.74
N TRP A 44 -9.26 7.92 13.86
CA TRP A 44 -10.13 7.05 13.05
C TRP A 44 -10.74 5.89 13.86
N THR A 45 -10.10 5.45 14.96
CA THR A 45 -10.71 4.48 15.88
C THR A 45 -11.83 5.07 16.74
N GLU A 46 -11.84 6.39 16.94
CA GLU A 46 -12.89 7.09 17.66
C GLU A 46 -14.12 7.38 16.78
N GLU A 47 -13.95 7.58 15.47
CA GLU A 47 -15.05 7.76 14.51
C GLU A 47 -15.75 6.44 14.09
N GLY A 48 -15.13 5.28 14.37
CA GLY A 48 -15.65 3.95 14.03
C GLY A 48 -16.13 3.13 15.23
N ALA A 49 -17.13 3.60 15.98
CA ALA A 49 -17.68 2.88 17.13
C ALA A 49 -18.46 1.61 16.72
N PHE A 50 -17.88 0.41 16.93
CA PHE A 50 -18.48 -0.86 17.43
C PHE A 50 -17.43 -1.99 17.24
N LEU A 51 -16.81 -2.54 18.29
CA LEU A 51 -17.31 -3.67 19.08
C LEU A 51 -16.80 -3.61 20.54
N PRO A 52 -17.69 -3.75 21.55
CA PRO A 52 -17.31 -3.80 22.97
C PRO A 52 -16.93 -5.23 23.37
N GLY A 53 -15.72 -5.47 23.87
CA GLY A 53 -15.47 -6.75 24.55
C GLY A 53 -14.05 -7.22 24.86
N PHE A 54 -12.98 -6.62 24.33
CA PHE A 54 -11.63 -7.22 24.46
C PHE A 54 -10.54 -6.29 24.98
N MET A 55 -10.78 -5.59 26.08
CA MET A 55 -9.66 -5.06 26.89
C MET A 55 -10.02 -5.01 28.37
N ARG A 56 -9.45 -5.94 29.17
CA ARG A 56 -8.64 -5.64 30.38
C ARG A 56 -8.22 -6.90 31.15
N ARG A 57 -7.02 -6.78 31.75
CA ARG A 57 -6.24 -7.69 32.65
C ARG A 57 -5.40 -8.77 31.95
N ALA A 58 -4.12 -8.95 32.24
CA ALA A 58 -3.21 -8.33 33.20
C ALA A 58 -1.76 -8.46 32.70
N LYS A 59 -0.95 -7.42 32.86
CA LYS A 59 0.51 -7.51 32.75
C LYS A 59 1.05 -8.11 34.05
N SER A 60 1.60 -9.33 34.01
CA SER A 60 2.60 -9.74 34.99
C SER A 60 3.98 -9.35 34.46
N LEU A 61 4.58 -8.38 35.14
CA LEU A 61 6.00 -8.10 35.10
C LEU A 61 6.77 -9.40 35.36
N GLU A 62 7.64 -9.79 34.42
CA GLU A 62 8.96 -10.39 34.65
C GLU A 62 9.45 -11.10 33.39
N THR A 63 10.17 -10.39 32.53
CA THR A 63 11.42 -10.97 31.99
C THR A 63 12.33 -9.83 31.56
N ARG A 64 13.41 -9.69 32.31
CA ARG A 64 14.49 -8.73 32.13
C ARG A 64 15.27 -9.11 30.86
N ARG A 65 14.75 -8.73 29.68
CA ARG A 65 15.50 -8.82 28.42
C ARG A 65 16.61 -7.78 28.42
N SER A 66 17.76 -8.18 27.91
CA SER A 66 18.97 -7.36 27.93
C SER A 66 18.84 -6.18 26.93
N PRO A 67 19.38 -4.98 27.23
CA PRO A 67 19.21 -3.78 26.40
C PRO A 67 19.87 -3.85 25.02
N LYS A 68 20.58 -4.95 24.70
CA LYS A 68 21.15 -5.21 23.37
C LYS A 68 20.18 -5.89 22.41
N GLU A 69 19.34 -6.81 22.90
CA GLU A 69 18.37 -7.54 22.06
C GLU A 69 17.20 -6.65 21.63
N GLU A 70 16.70 -5.78 22.51
CA GLU A 70 15.66 -4.79 22.16
C GLU A 70 16.12 -3.78 21.10
N ARG A 71 17.42 -3.45 21.04
CA ARG A 71 17.97 -2.52 20.04
C ARG A 71 18.13 -3.17 18.66
N THR A 72 18.35 -4.48 18.59
CA THR A 72 18.42 -5.23 17.33
C THR A 72 17.03 -5.52 16.79
N GLU A 73 16.08 -5.98 17.63
CA GLU A 73 14.68 -6.23 17.23
C GLU A 73 14.02 -4.95 16.69
N LYS A 74 14.23 -3.79 17.35
CA LYS A 74 13.72 -2.50 16.87
C LYS A 74 14.34 -2.05 15.54
N LYS A 75 15.61 -2.39 15.27
CA LYS A 75 16.26 -2.05 13.98
C LYS A 75 15.76 -2.92 12.83
N GLU A 76 15.44 -4.18 13.08
CA GLU A 76 14.88 -5.07 12.06
C GLU A 76 13.44 -4.68 11.70
N GLN A 77 12.62 -4.35 12.70
CA GLN A 77 11.25 -3.85 12.49
C GLN A 77 11.23 -2.55 11.68
N VAL A 78 12.14 -1.59 11.97
CA VAL A 78 12.25 -0.35 11.19
C VAL A 78 12.61 -0.63 9.73
N ARG A 79 13.52 -1.58 9.46
CA ARG A 79 13.89 -1.96 8.08
C ARG A 79 12.78 -2.68 7.33
N GLU A 80 11.87 -3.36 8.02
CA GLU A 80 10.72 -3.99 7.40
C GLU A 80 9.66 -2.94 7.04
N ILE A 81 9.40 -1.98 7.93
CA ILE A 81 8.50 -0.86 7.67
C ILE A 81 9.02 -0.03 6.49
N GLU A 82 10.30 0.36 6.48
CA GLU A 82 10.91 1.11 5.36
C GLU A 82 10.76 0.37 4.01
N ARG A 83 10.92 -0.96 4.00
CA ARG A 83 10.71 -1.78 2.80
C ARG A 83 9.24 -1.79 2.35
N ILE A 84 8.30 -1.90 3.28
CA ILE A 84 6.86 -1.87 2.97
C ILE A 84 6.49 -0.50 2.39
N GLU A 85 7.04 0.59 2.95
CA GLU A 85 6.82 1.94 2.46
C GLU A 85 7.35 2.13 1.04
N GLU A 86 8.60 1.77 0.78
CA GLU A 86 9.22 1.86 -0.55
C GLU A 86 8.42 1.07 -1.59
N ILE A 87 8.06 -0.18 -1.29
CA ILE A 87 7.28 -1.01 -2.22
C ILE A 87 5.89 -0.42 -2.44
N SER A 88 5.24 0.13 -1.39
CA SER A 88 3.92 0.75 -1.55
C SER A 88 3.94 1.96 -2.48
N GLU A 89 5.03 2.74 -2.45
CA GLU A 89 5.23 3.89 -3.33
C GLU A 89 5.54 3.45 -4.77
N GLU A 90 6.33 2.40 -4.97
CA GLU A 90 6.55 1.81 -6.30
C GLU A 90 5.22 1.39 -6.96
N PHE A 91 4.33 0.76 -6.18
CA PHE A 91 3.02 0.33 -6.68
C PHE A 91 2.12 1.51 -7.03
N GLN A 92 2.11 2.56 -6.19
CA GLN A 92 1.34 3.78 -6.47
C GLN A 92 1.87 4.52 -7.71
N GLN A 93 3.20 4.58 -7.90
CA GLN A 93 3.80 5.20 -9.08
C GLN A 93 3.41 4.48 -10.38
N ARG A 94 3.30 3.15 -10.33
CA ARG A 94 2.86 2.34 -11.48
C ARG A 94 1.37 2.43 -11.72
N ASN A 95 0.58 2.47 -10.66
CA ASN A 95 -0.86 2.58 -10.73
C ASN A 95 -1.37 3.56 -9.65
N PRO A 96 -1.72 4.80 -10.04
CA PRO A 96 -2.21 5.82 -9.11
C PRO A 96 -3.48 5.42 -8.35
N GLU A 97 -4.23 4.44 -8.85
CA GLU A 97 -5.42 3.89 -8.17
C GLU A 97 -5.06 3.04 -6.93
N LEU A 98 -3.82 2.55 -6.83
CA LEU A 98 -3.29 1.85 -5.67
C LEU A 98 -2.61 2.84 -4.73
N GLN A 99 -3.38 3.44 -3.83
CA GLN A 99 -2.83 4.40 -2.88
C GLN A 99 -1.88 3.72 -1.89
N ALA A 100 -0.67 4.25 -1.72
CA ALA A 100 0.34 3.69 -0.81
C ALA A 100 -0.20 3.58 0.63
N ARG A 101 -0.97 4.58 1.11
CA ARG A 101 -1.61 4.55 2.43
C ARG A 101 -2.57 3.36 2.59
N ALA A 102 -3.38 3.07 1.57
CA ALA A 102 -4.32 1.95 1.58
C ALA A 102 -3.59 0.60 1.52
N LEU A 103 -2.48 0.50 0.76
CA LEU A 103 -1.61 -0.69 0.75
C LEU A 103 -0.93 -0.94 2.10
N ARG A 104 -0.43 0.11 2.75
CA ARG A 104 0.15 0.03 4.10
C ARG A 104 -0.89 -0.42 5.13
N LEU A 105 -2.11 0.13 5.06
CA LEU A 105 -3.24 -0.29 5.90
C LEU A 105 -3.62 -1.76 5.66
N LEU A 106 -3.63 -2.21 4.40
CA LEU A 106 -3.87 -3.61 4.08
C LEU A 106 -2.80 -4.49 4.74
N ARG A 107 -1.50 -4.13 4.63
CA ARG A 107 -0.41 -4.90 5.23
C ARG A 107 -0.50 -4.98 6.75
N SER A 108 -0.89 -3.89 7.42
CA SER A 108 -1.01 -3.87 8.88
C SER A 108 -2.20 -4.69 9.41
N ARG A 109 -3.23 -4.91 8.58
CA ARG A 109 -4.39 -5.75 8.92
C ARG A 109 -4.14 -7.24 8.69
N LEU A 110 -3.12 -7.59 7.92
CA LEU A 110 -2.79 -8.97 7.59
C LEU A 110 -1.86 -9.58 8.63
N GLN A 111 -2.28 -10.72 9.19
CA GLN A 111 -1.54 -11.51 10.17
C GLN A 111 -0.97 -12.77 9.53
N GLU A 112 0.05 -13.38 10.14
CA GLU A 112 0.69 -14.58 9.58
C GLU A 112 -0.24 -15.81 9.57
N GLU A 113 -1.24 -15.81 10.44
CA GLU A 113 -2.24 -16.86 10.60
C GLU A 113 -3.47 -16.69 9.69
N ASP A 114 -3.55 -15.59 8.93
CA ASP A 114 -4.68 -15.36 8.03
C ASP A 114 -4.75 -16.43 6.94
N THR A 115 -5.95 -16.99 6.75
CA THR A 115 -6.21 -17.92 5.66
C THR A 115 -6.37 -17.19 4.32
N ALA A 116 -6.25 -17.91 3.20
CA ALA A 116 -6.48 -17.34 1.88
C ALA A 116 -7.83 -16.60 1.75
N GLU A 117 -8.89 -17.12 2.39
CA GLU A 117 -10.23 -16.52 2.40
C GLU A 117 -10.28 -15.22 3.21
N ASP A 118 -9.60 -15.19 4.36
CA ASP A 118 -9.50 -13.97 5.18
C ASP A 118 -8.72 -12.87 4.45
N ILE A 119 -7.64 -13.24 3.76
CA ILE A 119 -6.85 -12.30 2.94
C ILE A 119 -7.73 -11.74 1.82
N GLN A 120 -8.45 -12.58 1.08
CA GLN A 120 -9.35 -12.12 0.02
C GLN A 120 -10.42 -11.17 0.54
N ARG A 121 -11.05 -11.48 1.68
CA ARG A 121 -12.07 -10.62 2.29
C ARG A 121 -11.49 -9.24 2.64
N LYS A 122 -10.34 -9.20 3.34
CA LYS A 122 -9.66 -7.95 3.71
C LYS A 122 -9.25 -7.13 2.48
N VAL A 123 -8.80 -7.79 1.41
CA VAL A 123 -8.47 -7.11 0.15
C VAL A 123 -9.73 -6.55 -0.52
N ALA A 124 -10.81 -7.33 -0.61
CA ALA A 124 -12.05 -6.91 -1.25
C ALA A 124 -12.75 -5.74 -0.53
N GLU A 125 -12.59 -5.64 0.80
CA GLU A 125 -13.08 -4.50 1.59
C GLU A 125 -12.41 -3.18 1.21
N ILE A 126 -11.11 -3.22 0.87
CA ILE A 126 -10.34 -2.02 0.49
C ILE A 126 -10.41 -1.77 -1.01
N TYR A 127 -10.34 -2.83 -1.81
CA TYR A 127 -10.31 -2.80 -3.27
C TYR A 127 -11.46 -3.65 -3.83
N PRO A 128 -12.65 -3.06 -4.03
CA PRO A 128 -13.80 -3.79 -4.56
C PRO A 128 -13.64 -4.20 -6.03
N ASP A 129 -12.72 -3.56 -6.76
CA ASP A 129 -12.40 -3.91 -8.15
C ASP A 129 -11.44 -5.12 -8.19
N HIS A 130 -11.85 -6.20 -8.85
CA HIS A 130 -11.04 -7.42 -9.00
C HIS A 130 -9.66 -7.17 -9.62
N PHE A 131 -9.53 -6.21 -10.52
CA PHE A 131 -8.22 -5.84 -11.08
C PHE A 131 -7.30 -5.23 -10.02
N LEU A 132 -7.81 -4.28 -9.23
CA LEU A 132 -7.04 -3.67 -8.15
C LEU A 132 -6.76 -4.65 -7.02
N ALA A 133 -7.69 -5.56 -6.74
CA ALA A 133 -7.50 -6.64 -5.78
C ALA A 133 -6.36 -7.59 -6.19
N ASP A 134 -6.23 -7.95 -7.48
CA ASP A 134 -5.11 -8.76 -7.97
C ASP A 134 -3.76 -8.03 -7.80
N GLU A 135 -3.71 -6.74 -8.11
CA GLU A 135 -2.50 -5.94 -7.94
C GLU A 135 -2.14 -5.77 -6.45
N ALA A 136 -3.14 -5.53 -5.58
CA ALA A 136 -2.96 -5.45 -4.13
C ALA A 136 -2.46 -6.77 -3.53
N LEU A 137 -2.96 -7.92 -4.00
CA LEU A 137 -2.41 -9.23 -3.64
C LEU A 137 -0.97 -9.40 -4.15
N GLY A 138 -0.63 -8.83 -5.30
CA GLY A 138 0.74 -8.73 -5.79
C GLY A 138 1.66 -7.93 -4.84
N PHE A 139 1.16 -6.86 -4.25
CA PHE A 139 1.86 -6.10 -3.22
C PHE A 139 2.06 -6.91 -1.94
N VAL A 140 1.00 -7.58 -1.45
CA VAL A 140 1.09 -8.45 -0.26
C VAL A 140 2.12 -9.56 -0.47
N LEU A 141 2.15 -10.18 -1.66
CA LEU A 141 3.14 -11.21 -1.99
C LEU A 141 4.58 -10.71 -1.96
N ARG A 142 4.84 -9.46 -2.36
CA ARG A 142 6.17 -8.86 -2.32
C ARG A 142 6.61 -8.44 -0.91
N THR A 143 5.65 -8.12 -0.04
CA THR A 143 5.90 -7.57 1.30
C THR A 143 5.70 -8.59 2.42
N SER A 144 5.29 -9.82 2.10
CA SER A 144 5.10 -10.92 3.04
C SER A 144 6.14 -12.02 2.81
N THR A 145 6.42 -12.78 3.87
CA THR A 145 7.30 -13.94 3.84
C THR A 145 6.60 -15.11 4.54
N GLY A 146 7.16 -16.32 4.45
CA GLY A 146 6.66 -17.48 5.19
C GLY A 146 5.27 -17.95 4.75
N GLU A 147 4.39 -18.21 5.73
CA GLU A 147 3.07 -18.79 5.50
C GLU A 147 2.07 -17.78 4.91
N LEU A 148 2.13 -16.51 5.34
CA LEU A 148 1.31 -15.44 4.79
C LEU A 148 1.50 -15.28 3.27
N SER A 149 2.75 -15.41 2.79
CA SER A 149 3.04 -15.33 1.35
C SER A 149 2.41 -16.49 0.57
N LYS A 150 2.40 -17.70 1.14
CA LYS A 150 1.73 -18.85 0.51
C LYS A 150 0.21 -18.67 0.49
N GLN A 151 -0.38 -18.23 1.59
CA GLN A 151 -1.82 -17.97 1.67
C GLN A 151 -2.22 -16.83 0.73
N ALA A 152 -1.40 -15.78 0.61
CA ALA A 152 -1.61 -14.70 -0.36
C ALA A 152 -1.47 -15.20 -1.82
N ALA A 153 -0.58 -16.16 -2.09
CA ALA A 153 -0.44 -16.76 -3.41
C ALA A 153 -1.67 -17.57 -3.78
N LEU A 154 -2.17 -18.39 -2.84
CA LEU A 154 -3.42 -19.14 -3.00
C LEU A 154 -4.62 -18.21 -3.17
N ALA A 155 -4.72 -17.15 -2.36
CA ALA A 155 -5.75 -16.13 -2.48
C ALA A 155 -5.75 -15.48 -3.88
N ARG A 156 -4.56 -15.17 -4.41
CA ARG A 156 -4.40 -14.60 -5.74
C ARG A 156 -4.76 -15.59 -6.85
N GLU A 157 -4.34 -16.85 -6.72
CA GLU A 157 -4.68 -17.90 -7.67
C GLU A 157 -6.19 -18.13 -7.74
N GLN A 158 -6.84 -18.27 -6.59
CA GLN A 158 -8.30 -18.39 -6.48
C GLN A 158 -9.00 -17.18 -7.13
N LEU A 159 -8.57 -15.95 -6.82
CA LEU A 159 -9.13 -14.74 -7.43
C LEU A 159 -9.00 -14.76 -8.96
N ASN A 160 -7.83 -15.15 -9.47
CA ASN A 160 -7.62 -15.26 -10.92
C ASN A 160 -8.45 -16.39 -11.54
N ASN A 161 -8.67 -17.51 -10.85
CA ASN A 161 -9.49 -18.60 -11.35
C ASN A 161 -10.96 -18.18 -11.52
N PHE A 162 -11.51 -17.42 -10.58
CA PHE A 162 -12.89 -16.95 -10.65
C PHE A 162 -13.09 -15.72 -11.54
N TYR A 163 -12.14 -14.77 -11.52
CA TYR A 163 -12.28 -13.45 -12.15
C TYR A 163 -11.21 -13.15 -13.21
N SER A 164 -10.68 -14.20 -13.86
CA SER A 164 -9.61 -14.07 -14.87
C SER A 164 -9.94 -13.06 -15.96
N ARG A 165 -11.21 -12.99 -16.37
CA ARG A 165 -11.66 -12.14 -17.46
C ARG A 165 -11.67 -10.68 -17.05
N GLU A 166 -12.18 -10.39 -15.86
CA GLU A 166 -12.24 -9.07 -15.24
C GLU A 166 -10.84 -8.50 -15.04
N ILE A 167 -9.94 -9.33 -14.48
CA ILE A 167 -8.55 -8.95 -14.21
C ILE A 167 -7.80 -8.67 -15.52
N LYS A 168 -7.95 -9.54 -16.52
CA LYS A 168 -7.32 -9.35 -17.84
C LYS A 168 -7.88 -8.12 -18.55
N ALA A 169 -9.20 -7.92 -18.50
CA ALA A 169 -9.82 -6.73 -19.07
C ALA A 169 -9.24 -5.47 -18.43
N GLY A 170 -9.21 -5.39 -17.09
CA GLY A 170 -8.63 -4.27 -16.36
C GLY A 170 -7.17 -4.01 -16.70
N LYS A 171 -6.34 -5.07 -16.79
CA LYS A 171 -4.92 -4.97 -17.21
C LYS A 171 -4.77 -4.41 -18.62
N ASN A 172 -5.60 -4.83 -19.55
CA ASN A 172 -5.49 -4.44 -20.97
C ASN A 172 -5.81 -2.96 -21.21
N ILE A 173 -6.69 -2.37 -20.39
CA ILE A 173 -7.13 -0.97 -20.56
C ILE A 173 -6.66 -0.05 -19.44
N ALA A 174 -5.75 -0.49 -18.57
CA ALA A 174 -5.35 0.27 -17.38
C ALA A 174 -4.91 1.70 -17.72
N ALA A 175 -4.09 1.86 -18.77
CA ALA A 175 -3.60 3.17 -19.21
C ALA A 175 -4.73 4.06 -19.76
N GLN A 176 -5.61 3.51 -20.60
CA GLN A 176 -6.72 4.23 -21.20
C GLN A 176 -7.75 4.66 -20.15
N VAL A 177 -8.01 3.80 -19.17
CA VAL A 177 -8.90 4.09 -18.05
C VAL A 177 -8.37 5.26 -17.23
N GLN A 178 -7.07 5.28 -16.94
CA GLN A 178 -6.46 6.41 -16.24
C GLN A 178 -6.58 7.70 -17.04
N GLU A 179 -6.27 7.67 -18.34
CA GLU A 179 -6.38 8.84 -19.22
C GLU A 179 -7.81 9.39 -19.28
N PHE A 180 -8.81 8.53 -19.48
CA PHE A 180 -10.21 8.94 -19.59
C PHE A 180 -10.85 9.30 -18.24
N SER A 181 -10.38 8.70 -17.14
CA SER A 181 -10.79 9.06 -15.79
C SER A 181 -10.33 10.49 -15.44
N ILE A 182 -9.10 10.88 -15.83
CA ILE A 182 -8.59 12.25 -15.67
C ILE A 182 -9.43 13.27 -16.46
N GLN A 183 -9.93 12.89 -17.62
CA GLN A 183 -10.80 13.74 -18.45
C GLN A 183 -12.24 13.88 -17.88
N GLY A 184 -12.55 13.21 -16.77
CA GLY A 184 -13.86 13.26 -16.13
C GLY A 184 -14.96 12.69 -17.02
N LEU A 185 -14.66 11.62 -17.76
CA LEU A 185 -15.64 10.88 -18.56
C LEU A 185 -16.52 10.02 -17.65
N GLU A 186 -15.89 9.15 -16.83
CA GLU A 186 -16.52 8.25 -15.86
C GLU A 186 -15.47 7.88 -14.79
N THR A 187 -15.88 7.17 -13.74
CA THR A 187 -14.92 6.57 -12.79
C THR A 187 -14.15 5.41 -13.42
N SER A 188 -12.92 5.16 -12.96
CA SER A 188 -12.09 4.05 -13.45
C SER A 188 -12.80 2.68 -13.39
N ILE A 189 -13.58 2.46 -12.33
CA ILE A 189 -14.38 1.25 -12.13
C ILE A 189 -15.47 1.15 -13.20
N GLY A 190 -16.17 2.25 -13.47
CA GLY A 190 -17.22 2.32 -14.50
C GLY A 190 -16.68 2.05 -15.91
N LEU A 191 -15.53 2.63 -16.27
CA LEU A 191 -14.89 2.40 -17.58
C LEU A 191 -14.46 0.95 -17.77
N ARG A 192 -13.90 0.32 -16.73
CA ARG A 192 -13.54 -1.11 -16.78
C ARG A 192 -14.76 -2.02 -16.88
N ALA A 193 -15.83 -1.70 -16.16
CA ALA A 193 -17.09 -2.42 -16.25
C ALA A 193 -17.71 -2.32 -17.65
N LEU A 194 -17.73 -1.12 -18.24
CA LEU A 194 -18.22 -0.87 -19.60
C LEU A 194 -17.41 -1.65 -20.64
N TYR A 195 -16.08 -1.58 -20.58
CA TYR A 195 -15.21 -2.31 -21.50
C TYR A 195 -15.43 -3.82 -21.39
N ARG A 196 -15.57 -4.35 -20.16
CA ARG A 196 -15.91 -5.76 -19.93
C ARG A 196 -17.29 -6.11 -20.52
N GLU A 197 -18.26 -5.23 -20.40
CA GLU A 197 -19.61 -5.49 -20.92
C GLU A 197 -19.62 -5.54 -22.46
N ILE A 198 -18.93 -4.60 -23.10
CA ILE A 198 -18.80 -4.50 -24.56
C ILE A 198 -18.00 -5.69 -25.13
N THR A 199 -16.87 -6.02 -24.52
CA THR A 199 -16.00 -7.12 -25.01
C THR A 199 -16.54 -8.51 -24.70
N GLY A 200 -17.51 -8.62 -23.79
CA GLY A 200 -18.08 -9.91 -23.37
C GLY A 200 -19.25 -10.37 -24.20
N ASN A 201 -19.92 -9.44 -24.86
CA ASN A 201 -21.14 -9.70 -25.60
C ASN A 201 -20.99 -9.03 -26.97
N PRO A 202 -21.00 -9.79 -28.08
CA PRO A 202 -21.01 -9.19 -29.39
C PRO A 202 -22.28 -8.33 -29.54
N ARG A 203 -22.10 -7.06 -29.92
CA ARG A 203 -23.18 -6.09 -30.09
C ARG A 203 -23.09 -5.46 -31.48
N ASP A 204 -24.25 -5.19 -32.06
CA ASP A 204 -24.36 -4.37 -33.26
C ASP A 204 -24.09 -2.90 -32.97
N CYS A 205 -23.65 -2.17 -33.99
CA CYS A 205 -23.32 -0.74 -33.90
C CYS A 205 -24.46 0.10 -33.31
N ASN A 206 -25.72 -0.20 -33.68
CA ASN A 206 -26.90 0.50 -33.16
C ASN A 206 -27.09 0.26 -31.65
N THR A 207 -26.85 -0.97 -31.19
CA THR A 207 -26.96 -1.33 -29.78
C THR A 207 -25.86 -0.63 -28.97
N LEU A 208 -24.62 -0.63 -29.47
CA LEU A 208 -23.50 0.09 -28.84
C LEU A 208 -23.76 1.58 -28.76
N PHE A 209 -24.23 2.19 -29.85
CA PHE A 209 -24.57 3.61 -29.89
C PHE A 209 -25.64 3.96 -28.86
N ASN A 210 -26.73 3.19 -28.79
CA ASN A 210 -27.80 3.41 -27.82
C ASN A 210 -27.33 3.20 -26.37
N THR A 211 -26.48 2.20 -26.11
CA THR A 211 -25.87 1.99 -24.78
C THR A 211 -25.03 3.20 -24.37
N LEU A 212 -24.09 3.63 -25.23
CA LEU A 212 -23.20 4.75 -24.94
C LEU A 212 -23.97 6.07 -24.81
N LEU A 213 -25.02 6.29 -25.61
CA LEU A 213 -25.88 7.48 -25.52
C LEU A 213 -26.64 7.56 -24.19
N SER A 214 -26.96 6.39 -23.60
CA SER A 214 -27.65 6.34 -22.30
C SER A 214 -26.72 6.65 -21.11
N MET A 215 -25.41 6.48 -21.29
CA MET A 215 -24.40 6.66 -20.25
C MET A 215 -23.63 7.99 -20.39
N PHE A 216 -23.35 8.41 -21.61
CA PHE A 216 -22.51 9.57 -21.92
C PHE A 216 -23.26 10.62 -22.73
N LYS A 217 -22.86 11.88 -22.54
CA LYS A 217 -23.29 12.96 -23.44
C LYS A 217 -22.74 12.71 -24.84
N TYR A 218 -23.52 13.04 -25.86
CA TYR A 218 -23.17 12.81 -27.26
C TYR A 218 -21.78 13.34 -27.63
N ASP A 219 -21.42 14.55 -27.19
CA ASP A 219 -20.12 15.19 -27.48
C ASP A 219 -18.93 14.42 -26.90
N LYS A 220 -19.17 13.67 -25.81
CA LYS A 220 -18.16 12.84 -25.14
C LYS A 220 -18.09 11.42 -25.71
N MET A 221 -19.11 10.96 -26.45
CA MET A 221 -19.13 9.60 -27.04
C MET A 221 -18.02 9.36 -28.05
N LYS A 222 -17.50 10.41 -28.71
CA LYS A 222 -16.37 10.26 -29.64
C LYS A 222 -15.07 9.89 -28.92
N LEU A 223 -14.95 10.25 -27.65
CA LEU A 223 -13.76 10.00 -26.83
C LEU A 223 -13.80 8.61 -26.16
N VAL A 224 -14.98 8.01 -26.01
CA VAL A 224 -15.23 6.69 -25.40
C VAL A 224 -15.17 5.59 -26.45
#